data_AF-A0A1J4KQ29-F1
#
_entry.id   AF-A0A1J4KQ29-F1
#
_cell.length_a   1.000
_cell.length_b   1.000
_cell.length_c   1.000
_cell.angle_alpha   90.00
_cell.angle_beta   90.00
_cell.angle_gamma   90.00
#
_symmetry.space_group_name_H-M   'P 1'
#
loop_
_entity.id
_entity.type
_entity.pdbx_description
1 polymer ?
#
loop_
_entity_poly.entity_id
_entity_poly.type
_entity_poly.pdbx_seq_one_letter_code
_entity_poly.pdbx_strand_id
1 'polypeptide(L)'
;MSFLELEEKIQQKLHNQKEDLKEEKIEEIDPEILTKYNSINVFLGKAGSGKSFNILQTFAKISIASPNTHLIIYITKSGRVNDKTFDLFQEFIKIPIIFCSLEDAVSKFNEILQWKEIYRKIQEGDFNMKNLTSQNKKTLFEKLHIHNFKHKWLHTIVYFEDAHKNPLLYGNNKNLYFLQRIPLFRHDNCSYYFAIQLLVGFPTDLKTQITDLFLFPGYSNQQLKFIMNHVNIEMKPSEFIEYYKELDKREFIRINNETGDVEFY
;
A
#
# COMPACT_ATOMS: atom_id res chain seq x y z
N MET A 1 23.22 30.83 21.48
CA MET A 1 22.59 29.49 21.41
C MET A 1 23.71 28.50 21.19
N SER A 2 23.99 27.66 22.17
CA SER A 2 24.98 26.58 22.02
C SER A 2 24.41 25.47 21.13
N PHE A 3 25.28 24.62 20.57
CA PHE A 3 24.83 23.43 19.83
C PHE A 3 23.98 22.49 20.71
N LEU A 4 24.29 22.41 22.00
CA LEU A 4 23.53 21.62 22.97
C LEU A 4 22.10 22.16 23.16
N GLU A 5 21.95 23.49 23.30
CA GLU A 5 20.65 24.15 23.41
C GLU A 5 19.82 24.01 22.13
N LEU A 6 20.48 23.94 20.96
CA LEU A 6 19.81 23.68 19.68
C LEU A 6 19.32 22.23 19.62
N GLU A 7 20.15 21.26 20.01
CA GLU A 7 19.77 19.84 20.05
C GLU A 7 18.61 19.58 21.01
N GLU A 8 18.63 20.17 22.21
CA GLU A 8 17.52 20.06 23.17
C GLU A 8 16.21 20.63 22.60
N LYS A 9 16.28 21.78 21.92
CA LYS A 9 15.10 22.37 21.25
C LYS A 9 14.61 21.52 20.08
N ILE A 10 15.51 20.94 19.29
CA ILE A 10 15.14 20.02 18.20
C ILE A 10 14.46 18.78 18.78
N GLN A 11 15.00 18.18 19.84
CA GLN A 11 14.42 17.01 20.50
C GLN A 11 13.06 17.30 21.14
N GLN A 12 12.91 18.45 21.82
CA GLN A 12 11.61 18.87 22.36
C GLN A 12 10.58 19.08 21.23
N LYS A 13 10.98 19.71 20.12
CA LYS A 13 10.08 19.91 18.97
C LYS A 13 9.67 18.59 18.32
N LEU A 14 10.62 17.66 18.13
CA LEU A 14 10.36 16.31 17.63
C LEU A 14 9.43 15.54 18.58
N HIS A 15 9.63 15.66 19.90
CA HIS A 15 8.77 15.02 20.90
C HIS A 15 7.34 15.56 20.85
N ASN A 16 7.18 16.88 20.70
CA ASN A 16 5.88 17.53 20.61
C ASN A 16 5.15 17.21 19.29
N GLN A 17 5.89 16.98 18.20
CA GLN A 17 5.34 16.59 16.89
C GLN A 17 5.25 15.07 16.69
N LYS A 18 5.53 14.25 17.72
CA LYS A 18 5.54 12.78 17.59
C LYS A 18 4.21 12.22 17.08
N GLU A 19 3.08 12.81 17.45
CA GLU A 19 1.77 12.34 17.00
C GLU A 19 1.46 12.70 15.55
N ASP A 20 1.85 13.88 15.08
CA ASP A 20 1.70 14.28 13.67
C ASP A 20 2.63 13.45 12.77
N LEU A 21 3.83 13.15 13.25
CA LEU A 21 4.78 12.25 12.58
C LEU A 21 4.38 10.78 12.61
N LYS A 22 3.37 10.36 13.40
CA LYS A 22 2.90 8.96 13.38
C LYS A 22 2.12 8.65 12.11
N GLU A 23 1.37 9.62 11.58
CA GLU A 23 0.49 9.40 10.42
C GLU A 23 1.26 9.05 9.15
N GLU A 24 2.50 9.55 9.02
CA GLU A 24 3.39 9.27 7.89
C GLU A 24 4.31 8.07 8.13
N LYS A 25 4.26 7.42 9.31
CA LYS A 25 5.10 6.24 9.58
C LYS A 25 4.52 4.98 8.98
N ILE A 26 5.41 4.02 8.76
CA ILE A 26 5.01 2.63 8.54
C ILE A 26 4.66 2.07 9.91
N GLU A 27 3.36 1.89 10.16
CA GLU A 27 2.82 1.49 11.45
C GLU A 27 1.87 0.31 11.27
N GLU A 28 1.82 -0.58 12.26
CA GLU A 28 0.91 -1.72 12.28
C GLU A 28 -0.56 -1.26 12.19
N ILE A 29 -1.36 -1.96 11.39
CA ILE A 29 -2.80 -1.68 11.28
C ILE A 29 -3.53 -2.33 12.47
N ASP A 30 -3.23 -3.60 12.68
CA ASP A 30 -3.76 -4.48 13.71
C ASP A 30 -2.86 -5.73 13.81
N PRO A 31 -2.70 -6.36 14.98
CA PRO A 31 -1.85 -7.55 15.16
C PRO A 31 -2.19 -8.73 14.24
N GLU A 32 -3.45 -8.85 13.79
CA GLU A 32 -3.87 -9.94 12.89
C GLU A 32 -3.73 -9.60 11.38
N ILE A 33 -3.20 -8.41 11.08
CA ILE A 33 -3.01 -7.91 9.71
C ILE A 33 -1.52 -7.80 9.42
N LEU A 34 -1.05 -8.63 8.49
CA LEU A 34 0.38 -8.74 8.16
C LEU A 34 0.96 -7.44 7.59
N THR A 35 0.16 -6.70 6.82
CA THR A 35 0.57 -5.46 6.16
C THR A 35 0.40 -4.25 7.08
N LYS A 36 1.29 -3.28 6.92
CA LYS A 36 1.29 -2.04 7.71
C LYS A 36 0.58 -0.88 6.98
N TYR A 37 0.20 0.17 7.70
CA TYR A 37 -0.10 1.45 7.07
C TYR A 37 1.11 1.98 6.32
N ASN A 38 0.83 2.78 5.28
CA ASN A 38 1.83 3.43 4.47
C ASN A 38 2.91 2.44 4.03
N SER A 39 2.54 1.36 3.35
CA SER A 39 3.48 0.29 2.99
C SER A 39 3.41 -0.07 1.52
N ILE A 40 4.49 -0.65 0.99
CA ILE A 40 4.54 -1.24 -0.35
C ILE A 40 4.53 -2.76 -0.20
N ASN A 41 3.40 -3.37 -0.51
CA ASN A 41 3.16 -4.80 -0.35
C ASN A 41 3.15 -5.49 -1.71
N VAL A 42 4.05 -6.45 -1.90
CA VAL A 42 4.17 -7.19 -3.17
C VAL A 42 3.79 -8.64 -2.95
N PHE A 43 2.74 -9.08 -3.60
CA PHE A 43 2.30 -10.48 -3.63
C PHE A 43 2.85 -11.11 -4.92
N LEU A 44 3.84 -11.98 -4.77
CA LEU A 44 4.62 -12.56 -5.86
C LEU A 44 4.32 -14.06 -5.99
N GLY A 45 3.70 -14.45 -7.10
CA GLY A 45 3.34 -15.84 -7.34
C GLY A 45 2.83 -16.11 -8.75
N LYS A 46 2.86 -17.37 -9.19
CA LYS A 46 2.29 -17.77 -10.49
C LYS A 46 0.78 -17.52 -10.59
N ALA A 47 0.22 -17.55 -11.79
CA ALA A 47 -1.22 -17.49 -11.97
C ALA A 47 -1.91 -18.61 -11.17
N GLY A 48 -2.99 -18.28 -10.45
CA GLY A 48 -3.71 -19.25 -9.61
C GLY A 48 -3.04 -19.59 -8.27
N SER A 49 -2.00 -18.85 -7.85
CA SER A 49 -1.30 -19.09 -6.57
C SER A 49 -2.01 -18.56 -5.32
N GLY A 50 -3.16 -17.88 -5.46
CA GLY A 50 -3.88 -17.31 -4.32
C GLY A 50 -3.50 -15.87 -3.92
N LYS A 51 -2.75 -15.13 -4.76
CA LYS A 51 -2.43 -13.71 -4.51
C LYS A 51 -3.66 -12.84 -4.24
N SER A 52 -4.60 -12.80 -5.20
CA SER A 52 -5.81 -11.98 -5.09
C SER A 52 -6.64 -12.36 -3.87
N PHE A 53 -6.73 -13.67 -3.56
CA PHE A 53 -7.42 -14.16 -2.37
C PHE A 53 -6.82 -13.55 -1.09
N ASN A 54 -5.50 -13.64 -0.91
CA ASN A 54 -4.83 -13.11 0.29
C ASN A 54 -4.92 -11.58 0.39
N ILE A 55 -4.80 -10.86 -0.73
CA ILE A 55 -4.99 -9.41 -0.77
C ILE A 55 -6.41 -9.02 -0.35
N LEU A 56 -7.43 -9.66 -0.95
CA LEU A 56 -8.83 -9.35 -0.65
C LEU A 56 -9.22 -9.74 0.78
N GLN A 57 -8.69 -10.86 1.29
CA GLN A 57 -8.82 -11.24 2.68
C GLN A 57 -8.19 -10.18 3.61
N THR A 58 -7.03 -9.65 3.24
CA THR A 58 -6.39 -8.55 3.97
C THR A 58 -7.28 -7.30 3.96
N PHE A 59 -7.90 -6.93 2.82
CA PHE A 59 -8.81 -5.78 2.75
C PHE A 59 -10.07 -5.98 3.59
N ALA A 60 -10.60 -7.20 3.66
CA ALA A 60 -11.72 -7.54 4.53
C ALA A 60 -11.35 -7.36 6.01
N LYS A 61 -10.16 -7.82 6.43
CA LYS A 61 -9.65 -7.58 7.79
C LYS A 61 -9.46 -6.10 8.09
N ILE A 62 -8.83 -5.35 7.17
CA ILE A 62 -8.63 -3.89 7.30
C ILE A 62 -9.99 -3.18 7.42
N SER A 63 -11.02 -3.63 6.70
CA SER A 63 -12.37 -3.04 6.79
C SER A 63 -12.99 -3.13 8.18
N ILE A 64 -12.55 -4.08 9.01
CA ILE A 64 -13.02 -4.28 10.37
C ILE A 64 -12.12 -3.53 11.36
N ALA A 65 -10.81 -3.65 11.22
CA ALA A 65 -9.85 -3.20 12.23
C ALA A 65 -9.43 -1.73 12.05
N SER A 66 -9.39 -1.21 10.82
CA SER A 66 -8.83 0.11 10.54
C SER A 66 -9.87 1.22 10.72
N PRO A 67 -9.66 2.16 11.67
CA PRO A 67 -10.53 3.33 11.78
C PRO A 67 -10.19 4.42 10.77
N ASN A 68 -9.04 4.36 10.07
CA ASN A 68 -8.54 5.43 9.21
C ASN A 68 -8.52 5.08 7.71
N THR A 69 -8.64 3.79 7.35
CA THR A 69 -8.74 3.39 5.94
C THR A 69 -10.11 3.69 5.39
N HIS A 70 -10.18 4.74 4.59
CA HIS A 70 -11.44 5.28 4.10
C HIS A 70 -11.77 4.87 2.67
N LEU A 71 -10.76 4.43 1.90
CA LEU A 71 -10.92 4.24 0.47
C LEU A 71 -9.94 3.20 -0.08
N ILE A 72 -10.44 2.36 -0.99
CA ILE A 72 -9.64 1.47 -1.83
C ILE A 72 -9.76 1.93 -3.29
N ILE A 73 -8.62 2.17 -3.93
CA ILE A 73 -8.53 2.42 -5.37
C ILE A 73 -8.07 1.12 -6.02
N TYR A 74 -8.98 0.51 -6.78
CA TYR A 74 -8.77 -0.79 -7.41
C TYR A 74 -8.46 -0.56 -8.90
N ILE A 75 -7.19 -0.71 -9.26
CA ILE A 75 -6.69 -0.47 -10.61
C ILE A 75 -6.67 -1.80 -11.37
N THR A 76 -7.49 -1.88 -12.41
CA THR A 76 -7.51 -3.01 -13.36
C THR A 76 -7.22 -2.52 -14.77
N LYS A 77 -7.04 -3.46 -15.71
CA LYS A 77 -6.79 -3.10 -17.11
C LYS A 77 -7.91 -2.24 -17.72
N SER A 78 -9.16 -2.56 -17.39
CA SER A 78 -10.36 -1.96 -18.00
C SER A 78 -11.23 -1.16 -17.04
N GLY A 79 -10.87 -1.06 -15.76
CA GLY A 79 -11.68 -0.43 -14.72
C GLY A 79 -12.92 -1.24 -14.34
N ARG A 80 -12.96 -2.52 -14.72
CA ARG A 80 -13.98 -3.48 -14.30
C ARG A 80 -13.32 -4.65 -13.60
N VAL A 81 -14.03 -5.21 -12.64
CA VAL A 81 -13.69 -6.48 -12.03
C VAL A 81 -14.26 -7.59 -12.88
N ASN A 82 -13.45 -8.61 -13.16
CA ASN A 82 -13.90 -9.83 -13.83
C ASN A 82 -13.32 -11.06 -13.11
N ASP A 83 -13.25 -10.98 -11.78
CA ASP A 83 -12.62 -11.96 -10.91
C ASP A 83 -13.67 -12.54 -9.93
N LYS A 84 -13.91 -13.84 -10.04
CA LYS A 84 -14.77 -14.59 -9.11
C LYS A 84 -14.28 -14.49 -7.66
N THR A 85 -12.99 -14.27 -7.46
CA THR A 85 -12.40 -14.07 -6.14
C THR A 85 -12.96 -12.79 -5.52
N PHE A 86 -13.04 -11.70 -6.27
CA PHE A 86 -13.62 -10.46 -5.77
C PHE A 86 -15.10 -10.63 -5.38
N ASP A 87 -15.88 -11.33 -6.20
CA ASP A 87 -17.31 -11.56 -5.93
C ASP A 87 -17.55 -12.25 -4.58
N LEU A 88 -16.63 -13.12 -4.16
CA LEU A 88 -16.67 -13.80 -2.85
C LEU A 88 -16.33 -12.88 -1.69
N PHE A 89 -15.45 -11.89 -1.89
CA PHE A 89 -14.96 -11.03 -0.81
C PHE A 89 -15.68 -9.68 -0.70
N GLN A 90 -16.35 -9.23 -1.76
CA GLN A 90 -16.95 -7.90 -1.83
C GLN A 90 -17.91 -7.62 -0.65
N GLU A 91 -18.63 -8.63 -0.16
CA GLU A 91 -19.57 -8.47 0.94
C GLU A 91 -18.88 -8.20 2.28
N PHE A 92 -17.63 -8.64 2.43
CA PHE A 92 -16.84 -8.45 3.65
C PHE A 92 -16.04 -7.13 3.65
N ILE A 93 -15.78 -6.55 2.47
CA ILE A 93 -15.06 -5.29 2.35
C ILE A 93 -16.05 -4.13 2.52
N LYS A 94 -16.04 -3.51 3.70
CA LYS A 94 -16.92 -2.38 4.03
C LYS A 94 -16.33 -1.02 3.63
N ILE A 95 -15.05 -0.98 3.31
CA ILE A 95 -14.39 0.23 2.80
C ILE A 95 -14.90 0.50 1.38
N PRO A 96 -15.28 1.74 1.04
CA PRO A 96 -15.61 2.14 -0.32
C PRO A 96 -14.50 1.76 -1.32
N ILE A 97 -14.90 1.25 -2.49
CA ILE A 97 -13.98 0.88 -3.58
C ILE A 97 -14.29 1.73 -4.82
N ILE A 98 -13.25 2.39 -5.35
CA ILE A 98 -13.28 3.03 -6.67
C ILE A 98 -12.54 2.14 -7.65
N PHE A 99 -13.21 1.73 -8.71
CA PHE A 99 -12.58 1.04 -9.82
C PHE A 99 -12.01 2.03 -10.85
N CYS A 100 -10.75 1.78 -11.23
CA CYS A 100 -10.01 2.58 -12.19
C CYS A 100 -9.46 1.70 -13.31
N SER A 101 -9.55 2.18 -14.54
CA SER A 101 -8.79 1.62 -15.65
C SER A 101 -7.37 2.20 -15.62
N LEU A 102 -6.50 1.66 -16.45
CA LEU A 102 -5.15 2.22 -16.60
C LEU A 102 -5.17 3.64 -17.19
N GLU A 103 -6.20 3.99 -17.94
CA GLU A 103 -6.33 5.28 -18.63
C GLU A 103 -6.75 6.40 -17.67
N ASP A 104 -7.61 6.09 -16.68
CA ASP A 104 -8.17 7.09 -15.77
C ASP A 104 -7.56 7.09 -14.36
N ALA A 105 -6.76 6.06 -14.02
CA ALA A 105 -6.15 5.91 -12.69
C ALA A 105 -5.37 7.15 -12.23
N VAL A 106 -4.56 7.76 -13.11
CA VAL A 106 -3.76 8.95 -12.76
C VAL A 106 -4.65 10.15 -12.44
N SER A 107 -5.69 10.38 -13.25
CA SER A 107 -6.59 11.51 -13.04
C SER A 107 -7.38 11.35 -11.74
N LYS A 108 -7.96 10.17 -11.50
CA LYS A 108 -8.71 9.87 -10.28
C LYS A 108 -7.83 9.92 -9.02
N PHE A 109 -6.62 9.38 -9.09
CA PHE A 109 -5.69 9.40 -7.96
C PHE A 109 -5.28 10.82 -7.58
N ASN A 110 -4.96 11.67 -8.56
CA ASN A 110 -4.65 13.09 -8.30
C ASN A 110 -5.83 13.84 -7.67
N GLU A 111 -7.06 13.61 -8.15
CA GLU A 111 -8.25 14.22 -7.56
C GLU A 111 -8.40 13.84 -6.08
N ILE A 112 -8.22 12.55 -5.75
CA ILE A 112 -8.28 12.07 -4.37
C ILE A 112 -7.21 12.74 -3.50
N LEU A 113 -5.97 12.83 -3.99
CA LEU A 113 -4.88 13.49 -3.25
C LEU A 113 -5.17 14.97 -2.96
N GLN A 114 -5.73 15.70 -3.92
CA GLN A 114 -6.09 17.11 -3.73
C GLN A 114 -7.15 17.27 -2.62
N TRP A 115 -8.18 16.42 -2.62
CA TRP A 115 -9.20 16.45 -1.57
C TRP A 115 -8.66 15.99 -0.21
N LYS A 116 -7.75 15.01 -0.19
CA LYS A 116 -7.04 14.59 1.04
C LYS A 116 -6.23 15.74 1.64
N GLU A 117 -5.54 16.52 0.82
CA GLU A 117 -4.80 17.70 1.30
C GLU A 117 -5.72 18.73 1.95
N ILE A 118 -6.89 18.99 1.36
CA ILE A 118 -7.91 19.88 1.95
C ILE A 118 -8.42 19.30 3.27
N TYR A 119 -8.71 17.99 3.32
CA TYR A 119 -9.15 17.32 4.54
C TYR A 119 -8.09 17.45 5.66
N ARG A 120 -6.82 17.21 5.34
CA ARG A 120 -5.71 17.32 6.29
C ARG A 120 -5.62 18.74 6.88
N LYS A 121 -5.64 19.77 6.04
CA LYS A 121 -5.64 21.18 6.49
C LYS A 121 -6.84 21.51 7.40
N ILE A 122 -8.00 20.88 7.19
CA ILE A 122 -9.16 21.05 8.07
C ILE A 122 -8.90 20.40 9.44
N GLN A 123 -8.33 19.18 9.48
CA GLN A 123 -8.02 18.48 10.72
C GLN A 123 -6.93 19.19 11.53
N GLU A 124 -5.92 19.74 10.87
CA GLU A 124 -4.82 20.50 11.48
C GLU A 124 -5.26 21.88 12.00
N GLY A 125 -6.45 22.36 11.60
CA GLY A 125 -6.96 23.69 11.94
C GLY A 125 -6.43 24.83 11.05
N ASP A 126 -5.56 24.50 10.09
CA ASP A 126 -5.00 25.42 9.09
C ASP A 126 -6.04 25.93 8.08
N PHE A 127 -7.17 25.23 7.96
CA PHE A 127 -8.31 25.65 7.15
C PHE A 127 -9.61 25.68 7.97
N ASN A 128 -10.17 26.87 8.12
CA ASN A 128 -11.43 27.03 8.83
C ASN A 128 -12.60 26.44 8.02
N MET A 129 -13.23 25.39 8.54
CA MET A 129 -14.35 24.69 7.90
C MET A 129 -15.52 25.63 7.53
N LYS A 130 -15.67 26.78 8.20
CA LYS A 130 -16.69 27.80 7.84
C LYS A 130 -16.46 28.45 6.47
N ASN A 131 -15.23 28.40 5.96
CA ASN A 131 -14.87 28.94 4.65
C ASN A 131 -15.17 27.94 3.51
N LEU A 132 -15.52 26.69 3.83
CA LEU A 132 -15.95 25.72 2.84
C LEU A 132 -17.41 26.00 2.47
N THR A 133 -17.68 26.29 1.20
CA THR A 133 -19.06 26.38 0.71
C THR A 133 -19.78 25.04 0.92
N SER A 134 -21.11 25.07 1.09
CA SER A 134 -21.90 23.84 1.22
C SER A 134 -21.69 22.89 0.04
N GLN A 135 -21.47 23.44 -1.16
CA GLN A 135 -21.16 22.67 -2.36
C GLN A 135 -19.78 21.99 -2.25
N ASN A 136 -18.73 22.72 -1.85
CA ASN A 136 -17.40 22.13 -1.71
C ASN A 136 -17.33 21.07 -0.62
N LYS A 137 -18.10 21.24 0.47
CA LYS A 137 -18.22 20.22 1.52
C LYS A 137 -18.88 18.94 1.00
N LYS A 138 -19.94 19.09 0.21
CA LYS A 138 -20.60 17.96 -0.45
C LYS A 138 -19.65 17.26 -1.42
N THR A 139 -18.96 18.01 -2.27
CA THR A 139 -17.96 17.46 -3.20
C THR A 139 -16.84 16.73 -2.47
N LEU A 140 -16.32 17.28 -1.37
CA LEU A 140 -15.27 16.64 -0.57
C LEU A 140 -15.74 15.29 -0.02
N PHE A 141 -16.94 15.23 0.56
CA PHE A 141 -17.52 13.99 1.07
C PHE A 141 -17.80 12.97 -0.03
N GLU A 142 -18.29 13.41 -1.18
CA GLU A 142 -18.53 12.56 -2.34
C GLU A 142 -17.22 11.99 -2.90
N LYS A 143 -16.19 12.81 -3.08
CA LYS A 143 -14.92 12.41 -3.69
C LYS A 143 -14.05 11.55 -2.79
N LEU A 144 -14.07 11.81 -1.49
CA LEU A 144 -13.35 11.01 -0.51
C LEU A 144 -14.20 9.84 0.01
N HIS A 145 -15.47 9.71 -0.38
CA HIS A 145 -16.36 8.66 0.13
C HIS A 145 -16.47 8.61 1.66
N ILE A 146 -16.55 9.78 2.30
CA ILE A 146 -16.72 9.93 3.75
C ILE A 146 -18.02 10.67 4.06
N HIS A 147 -18.56 10.45 5.27
CA HIS A 147 -19.81 11.09 5.72
C HIS A 147 -19.59 12.17 6.78
N ASN A 148 -18.41 12.21 7.36
CA ASN A 148 -18.04 13.11 8.46
C ASN A 148 -16.51 13.17 8.59
N PHE A 149 -16.04 13.97 9.54
CA PHE A 149 -14.62 14.17 9.84
C PHE A 149 -14.13 13.30 11.01
N LYS A 150 -14.70 12.10 11.20
CA LYS A 150 -14.32 11.22 12.33
C LYS A 150 -12.95 10.58 12.17
N HIS A 151 -12.49 10.37 10.94
CA HIS A 151 -11.17 9.81 10.67
C HIS A 151 -10.11 10.83 11.10
N LYS A 152 -9.15 10.43 11.94
CA LYS A 152 -8.06 11.32 12.34
C LYS A 152 -7.27 11.80 11.11
N TRP A 153 -6.97 10.85 10.23
CA TRP A 153 -6.38 11.06 8.92
C TRP A 153 -6.99 10.05 7.93
N LEU A 154 -6.76 10.29 6.64
CA LEU A 154 -7.35 9.48 5.58
C LEU A 154 -6.30 8.56 4.97
N HIS A 155 -6.36 7.26 5.30
CA HIS A 155 -5.55 6.24 4.66
C HIS A 155 -6.23 5.72 3.38
N THR A 156 -5.47 5.60 2.29
CA THR A 156 -5.96 5.04 1.03
C THR A 156 -5.18 3.80 0.65
N ILE A 157 -5.88 2.72 0.29
CA ILE A 157 -5.24 1.56 -0.33
C ILE A 157 -5.26 1.74 -1.85
N VAL A 158 -4.13 1.50 -2.51
CA VAL A 158 -4.03 1.47 -3.97
C VAL A 158 -3.62 0.08 -4.41
N TYR A 159 -4.52 -0.63 -5.07
CA TYR A 159 -4.32 -2.01 -5.49
C TYR A 159 -4.15 -2.13 -7.00
N PHE A 160 -3.02 -2.71 -7.42
CA PHE A 160 -2.75 -3.11 -8.80
C PHE A 160 -2.94 -4.64 -8.92
N GLU A 161 -4.09 -5.06 -9.45
CA GLU A 161 -4.49 -6.47 -9.59
C GLU A 161 -3.61 -7.26 -10.56
N ASP A 162 -3.16 -6.61 -11.64
CA ASP A 162 -2.11 -7.13 -12.50
C ASP A 162 -1.10 -6.03 -12.78
N ALA A 163 -0.02 -6.07 -12.00
CA ALA A 163 1.09 -5.14 -12.15
C ALA A 163 2.18 -5.67 -13.09
N HIS A 164 1.98 -6.77 -13.83
CA HIS A 164 2.96 -7.22 -14.82
C HIS A 164 2.86 -6.39 -16.11
N LYS A 165 3.94 -5.73 -16.53
CA LYS A 165 3.98 -4.85 -17.72
C LYS A 165 2.89 -3.75 -17.72
N ASN A 166 2.41 -3.37 -16.54
CA ASN A 166 1.46 -2.28 -16.37
C ASN A 166 2.09 -0.94 -16.82
N PRO A 167 1.53 -0.23 -17.83
CA PRO A 167 2.12 0.99 -18.39
C PRO A 167 2.25 2.14 -17.38
N LEU A 168 1.53 2.08 -16.25
CA LEU A 168 1.67 3.05 -15.15
C LEU A 168 2.95 2.84 -14.33
N LEU A 169 3.54 1.63 -14.42
CA LEU A 169 4.74 1.22 -13.69
C LEU A 169 5.94 0.99 -14.62
N TYR A 170 5.71 0.67 -15.91
CA TYR A 170 6.75 0.42 -16.90
C TYR A 170 6.53 1.27 -18.16
N GLY A 171 7.54 2.03 -18.58
CA GLY A 171 7.51 2.68 -19.89
C GLY A 171 8.68 3.61 -20.15
N ASN A 172 9.13 3.64 -21.41
CA ASN A 172 10.17 4.57 -21.89
C ASN A 172 9.60 5.92 -22.38
N ASN A 173 8.28 6.14 -22.34
CA ASN A 173 7.67 7.41 -22.75
C ASN A 173 6.37 7.72 -21.99
N LYS A 174 6.39 8.85 -21.26
CA LYS A 174 5.26 9.74 -20.90
C LYS A 174 4.27 9.42 -19.77
N ASN A 175 4.39 8.36 -18.96
CA ASN A 175 3.63 8.32 -17.69
C ASN A 175 4.30 7.45 -16.60
N LEU A 176 5.53 7.82 -16.21
CA LEU A 176 6.18 7.31 -14.98
C LEU A 176 5.53 7.85 -13.70
N TYR A 177 4.27 8.29 -13.76
CA TYR A 177 3.60 8.99 -12.67
C TYR A 177 3.60 8.15 -11.40
N PHE A 178 3.13 6.90 -11.46
CA PHE A 178 3.14 6.03 -10.27
C PHE A 178 4.55 5.62 -9.86
N LEU A 179 5.49 5.44 -10.79
CA LEU A 179 6.89 5.18 -10.44
C LEU A 179 7.50 6.32 -9.60
N GLN A 180 7.17 7.58 -9.91
CA GLN A 180 7.61 8.76 -9.16
C GLN A 180 6.81 9.01 -7.89
N ARG A 181 5.52 8.60 -7.88
CA ARG A 181 4.59 8.91 -6.80
C ARG A 181 4.57 7.86 -5.70
N ILE A 182 4.65 6.57 -6.05
CA ILE A 182 4.67 5.47 -5.08
C ILE A 182 5.73 5.70 -3.99
N PRO A 183 6.97 6.15 -4.27
CA PRO A 183 7.95 6.44 -3.22
C PRO A 183 7.51 7.47 -2.16
N LEU A 184 6.49 8.27 -2.44
CA LEU A 184 5.91 9.27 -1.54
C LEU A 184 4.74 8.69 -0.71
N PHE A 185 4.58 7.37 -0.66
CA PHE A 185 3.47 6.66 -0.01
C PHE A 185 3.19 7.11 1.43
N ARG A 186 4.24 7.45 2.19
CA ARG A 186 4.16 7.97 3.57
C ARG A 186 3.47 9.32 3.64
N HIS A 187 3.93 10.27 2.83
CA HIS A 187 3.35 11.62 2.73
C HIS A 187 1.91 11.57 2.21
N ASP A 188 1.64 10.64 1.30
CA ASP A 188 0.32 10.49 0.69
C ASP A 188 -0.66 9.73 1.55
N ASN A 189 -0.23 9.18 2.69
CA ASN A 189 -1.03 8.31 3.54
C ASN A 189 -1.63 7.13 2.74
N CYS A 190 -0.79 6.44 1.96
CA CYS A 190 -1.19 5.41 1.02
C CYS A 190 -0.45 4.09 1.26
N SER A 191 -1.16 2.97 1.21
CA SER A 191 -0.56 1.64 1.10
C SER A 191 -0.78 1.08 -0.30
N TYR A 192 0.29 0.62 -0.91
CA TYR A 192 0.28 0.05 -2.25
C TYR A 192 0.33 -1.46 -2.20
N TYR A 193 -0.52 -2.10 -3.00
CA TYR A 193 -0.60 -3.55 -3.13
C TYR A 193 -0.40 -3.93 -4.59
N PHE A 194 0.53 -4.86 -4.83
CA PHE A 194 0.84 -5.34 -6.18
C PHE A 194 0.70 -6.84 -6.22
N ALA A 195 -0.19 -7.34 -7.08
CA ALA A 195 -0.16 -8.74 -7.48
C ALA A 195 0.71 -8.87 -8.75
N ILE A 196 1.83 -9.58 -8.64
CA ILE A 196 2.77 -9.80 -9.76
C ILE A 196 3.15 -11.27 -9.92
N GLN A 197 3.53 -11.64 -11.14
CA GLN A 197 3.96 -13.00 -11.47
C GLN A 197 5.48 -13.19 -11.43
N LEU A 198 6.25 -12.14 -11.68
CA LEU A 198 7.71 -12.19 -11.77
C LEU A 198 8.31 -10.91 -11.23
N LEU A 199 9.31 -11.04 -10.35
CA LEU A 199 10.04 -9.90 -9.80
C LEU A 199 10.98 -9.27 -10.83
N VAL A 200 11.52 -10.03 -11.78
CA VAL A 200 12.46 -9.54 -12.81
C VAL A 200 11.95 -8.30 -13.52
N GLY A 201 10.64 -8.26 -13.81
CA GLY A 201 10.00 -7.14 -14.47
C GLY A 201 9.83 -5.92 -13.58
N PHE A 202 9.61 -6.08 -12.27
CA PHE A 202 9.21 -5.00 -11.35
C PHE A 202 10.24 -3.85 -11.30
N PRO A 203 9.83 -2.57 -11.22
CA PRO A 203 10.77 -1.45 -11.31
C PRO A 203 11.77 -1.49 -10.17
N THR A 204 13.05 -1.27 -10.48
CA THR A 204 14.13 -1.36 -9.48
C THR A 204 13.93 -0.39 -8.32
N ASP A 205 13.51 0.83 -8.62
CA ASP A 205 13.24 1.87 -7.60
C ASP A 205 12.11 1.49 -6.64
N LEU A 206 11.20 0.61 -7.07
CA LEU A 206 10.14 0.08 -6.23
C LEU A 206 10.58 -1.16 -5.47
N LYS A 207 11.44 -2.01 -6.04
CA LYS A 207 11.99 -3.20 -5.36
C LYS A 207 12.69 -2.83 -4.06
N THR A 208 13.49 -1.76 -4.08
CA THR A 208 14.23 -1.29 -2.90
C THR A 208 13.33 -0.70 -1.81
N GLN A 209 12.08 -0.37 -2.14
CA GLN A 209 11.12 0.24 -1.22
C GLN A 209 9.99 -0.71 -0.83
N ILE A 210 10.01 -1.97 -1.30
CA ILE A 210 9.09 -3.00 -0.81
C ILE A 210 9.21 -3.03 0.72
N THR A 211 8.06 -2.99 1.40
CA THR A 211 7.96 -3.19 2.85
C THR A 211 7.84 -4.67 3.15
N ASP A 212 6.88 -5.33 2.50
CA ASP A 212 6.61 -6.76 2.66
C ASP A 212 6.52 -7.44 1.29
N LEU A 213 7.26 -8.53 1.11
CA LEU A 213 7.15 -9.43 -0.03
C LEU A 213 6.46 -10.73 0.42
N PHE A 214 5.30 -11.02 -0.15
CA PHE A 214 4.56 -12.26 0.04
C PHE A 214 4.86 -13.21 -1.13
N LEU A 215 5.72 -14.18 -0.89
CA LEU A 215 6.26 -15.10 -1.88
C LEU A 215 5.51 -16.44 -1.86
N PHE A 216 4.79 -16.73 -2.93
CA PHE A 216 4.03 -17.97 -3.12
C PHE A 216 4.87 -19.06 -3.80
N PRO A 217 4.51 -20.36 -3.65
CA PRO A 217 5.24 -21.49 -4.23
C PRO A 217 5.25 -21.52 -5.77
N GLY A 218 6.19 -22.28 -6.32
CA GLY A 218 6.29 -22.61 -7.74
C GLY A 218 7.49 -22.01 -8.49
N TYR A 219 8.37 -21.26 -7.85
CA TYR A 219 9.58 -20.73 -8.49
C TYR A 219 10.73 -21.75 -8.49
N SER A 220 11.55 -21.72 -9.55
CA SER A 220 12.77 -22.54 -9.61
C SER A 220 13.88 -21.97 -8.73
N ASN A 221 14.89 -22.78 -8.40
CA ASN A 221 16.06 -22.31 -7.63
C ASN A 221 16.74 -21.07 -8.26
N GLN A 222 16.76 -20.95 -9.59
CA GLN A 222 17.31 -19.78 -10.27
C GLN A 222 16.45 -18.53 -10.05
N GLN A 223 15.12 -18.68 -10.09
CA GLN A 223 14.19 -17.59 -9.82
C GLN A 223 14.24 -17.17 -8.35
N LEU A 224 14.35 -18.13 -7.42
CA LEU A 224 14.53 -17.86 -6.00
C LEU A 224 15.81 -17.08 -5.74
N LYS A 225 16.95 -17.51 -6.29
CA LYS A 225 18.21 -16.75 -6.20
C LYS A 225 18.06 -15.32 -6.71
N PHE A 226 17.34 -15.13 -7.82
CA PHE A 226 17.05 -13.78 -8.30
C PHE A 226 16.23 -12.98 -7.29
N ILE A 227 15.18 -13.56 -6.72
CA ILE A 227 14.33 -12.90 -5.71
C ILE A 227 15.16 -12.51 -4.50
N MET A 228 15.91 -13.46 -3.92
CA MET A 228 16.74 -13.25 -2.74
C MET A 228 17.81 -12.17 -2.94
N ASN A 229 18.31 -11.97 -4.15
CA ASN A 229 19.27 -10.89 -4.44
C ASN A 229 18.64 -9.49 -4.50
N HIS A 230 17.30 -9.38 -4.47
CA HIS A 230 16.57 -8.11 -4.58
C HIS A 230 15.73 -7.78 -3.35
N VAL A 231 15.76 -8.61 -2.32
CA VAL A 231 15.13 -8.36 -1.03
C VAL A 231 16.11 -8.63 0.10
N ASN A 232 15.89 -7.98 1.24
CA ASN A 232 16.62 -8.23 2.47
C ASN A 232 16.09 -9.52 3.12
N ILE A 233 16.98 -10.47 3.35
CA ILE A 233 16.68 -11.75 4.01
C ILE A 233 17.85 -12.05 4.95
N GLU A 234 17.57 -12.15 6.25
CA GLU A 234 18.60 -12.53 7.24
C GLU A 234 18.88 -14.05 7.24
N MET A 235 17.87 -14.85 6.85
CA MET A 235 17.97 -16.30 6.76
C MET A 235 19.02 -16.76 5.74
N LYS A 236 19.72 -17.87 6.03
CA LYS A 236 20.72 -18.43 5.12
C LYS A 236 20.07 -18.88 3.80
N PRO A 237 20.73 -18.63 2.64
CA PRO A 237 20.14 -18.99 1.35
C PRO A 237 19.78 -20.47 1.14
N SER A 238 20.58 -21.39 1.69
CA SER A 238 20.29 -22.82 1.60
C SER A 238 19.04 -23.21 2.38
N GLU A 239 18.90 -22.65 3.58
CA GLU A 239 17.78 -22.89 4.49
C GLU A 239 16.49 -22.31 3.93
N PHE A 240 16.53 -21.08 3.41
CA PHE A 240 15.39 -20.46 2.73
C PHE A 240 14.88 -21.32 1.56
N ILE A 241 15.78 -21.84 0.74
CA ILE A 241 15.42 -22.70 -0.40
C ILE A 241 14.85 -24.04 0.05
N GLU A 242 15.32 -24.58 1.17
CA GLU A 242 14.80 -25.83 1.74
C GLU A 242 13.35 -25.63 2.20
N TYR A 243 13.09 -24.66 3.09
CA TYR A 243 11.73 -24.36 3.54
C TYR A 243 10.80 -23.97 2.39
N TYR A 244 11.27 -23.17 1.42
CA TYR A 244 10.44 -22.78 0.28
C TYR A 244 9.94 -23.99 -0.53
N LYS A 245 10.72 -25.06 -0.63
CA LYS A 245 10.32 -26.27 -1.36
C LYS A 245 9.26 -27.10 -0.64
N GLU A 246 9.13 -26.91 0.67
CA GLU A 246 8.15 -27.61 1.50
C GLU A 246 6.77 -26.94 1.48
N LEU A 247 6.68 -25.70 0.96
CA LEU A 247 5.42 -24.96 0.90
C LEU A 247 4.35 -25.66 0.06
N ASP A 248 3.16 -25.77 0.65
CA ASP A 248 1.95 -26.20 -0.03
C ASP A 248 1.34 -25.09 -0.88
N LYS A 249 0.46 -25.47 -1.82
CA LYS A 249 -0.13 -24.57 -2.84
C LYS A 249 -0.82 -23.32 -2.28
N ARG A 250 -1.25 -23.32 -1.01
CA ARG A 250 -1.95 -22.20 -0.36
C ARG A 250 -1.10 -21.43 0.63
N GLU A 251 0.10 -21.94 0.91
CA GLU A 251 1.04 -21.33 1.83
C GLU A 251 1.86 -20.26 1.11
N PHE A 252 2.46 -19.38 1.90
CA PHE A 252 3.36 -18.35 1.41
C PHE A 252 4.40 -17.99 2.46
N ILE A 253 5.51 -17.44 1.99
CA ILE A 253 6.52 -16.82 2.84
C ILE A 253 6.28 -15.32 2.84
N ARG A 254 6.25 -14.70 4.01
CA ARG A 254 6.36 -13.25 4.15
C ARG A 254 7.81 -12.90 4.44
N ILE A 255 8.34 -11.97 3.66
CA ILE A 255 9.66 -11.38 3.88
C ILE A 255 9.45 -9.92 4.21
N ASN A 256 9.78 -9.52 5.44
CA ASN A 256 9.84 -8.12 5.81
C ASN A 256 11.16 -7.55 5.30
N ASN A 257 11.10 -6.66 4.32
CA ASN A 257 12.30 -6.16 3.65
C ASN A 257 13.02 -5.07 4.49
N GLU A 258 12.36 -4.51 5.51
CA GLU A 258 12.97 -3.54 6.43
C GLU A 258 13.86 -4.24 7.47
N THR A 259 13.38 -5.35 8.03
CA THR A 259 14.10 -6.11 9.07
C THR A 259 14.88 -7.29 8.50
N GLY A 260 14.46 -7.83 7.36
CA GLY A 260 14.96 -9.08 6.79
C GLY A 260 14.34 -10.34 7.40
N ASP A 261 13.33 -10.17 8.27
CA ASP A 261 12.60 -11.27 8.90
C ASP A 261 11.84 -12.09 7.87
N VAL A 262 11.82 -13.41 8.08
CA VAL A 262 11.15 -14.38 7.22
C VAL A 262 10.15 -15.17 8.06
N GLU A 263 8.89 -15.12 7.67
CA GLU A 263 7.78 -15.80 8.33
C GLU A 263 7.06 -16.72 7.33
N PHE A 264 6.55 -17.86 7.81
CA PHE A 264 5.90 -18.90 6.99
C PHE A 264 4.43 -19.01 7.40
N TYR A 265 3.53 -19.03 6.41
CA TYR A 265 2.07 -19.00 6.58
C TYR A 265 1.36 -20.01 5.69
#